data_AF-A0A438CMS2-F1
#
_entry.id   AF-A0A438CMS2-F1
#
_cell.length_a   1.000
_cell.length_b   1.000
_cell.length_c   1.000
_cell.angle_alpha   90.00
_cell.angle_beta   90.00
_cell.angle_gamma   90.00
#
_symmetry.space_group_name_H-M   'P 1'
#
loop_
_entity.id
_entity.type
_entity.pdbx_description
1 polymer ?
#
loop_
_entity_poly.entity_id
_entity_poly.type
_entity_poly.pdbx_seq_one_letter_code
_entity_poly.pdbx_strand_id
1 'polypeptide(L)'
;MQDVFPVIPGDTDYRIFAEDYGDIPGLDIIFLLGGYFYHTSYDTMERLLPGSIQARGENLLSITRAFANSSKLLNAHERESLKVAANEPKDERAVFFDYLSWFMIFYSRRAAVVLHTIPIAIFLLMPFLLFVLNIGKRTWFSTFYDFFKGLLLHTIGVVLAVVVPIVFAILRLLFSNHAMSWFARPYLAFMMFIPCSLVGVLIPRVVWRSVPLTHGVSRLQASKEFGVRVPLHMYGACALFLWGEFEIQLLLVTHFKMIYAPHFASCIAPIVHLQRNLITLAFCIVSAILLLLEPIAPASGQPKGELMIWHIPQGLSDDPRFWGVFGFYALLTLAYLVAGLSGGFLTFSLSVSMLAAWISFHFAVKLFDCQSLRSAMCYVLPLIPCITYSVYFGGFLAQFLIEKMGMMGSIPPPYGYFIPDIIVAAVIGLVTSWCVGPLIPICGHWLARSSILKFLLQLSVLALALSSQFFPYSIAAPKRVVFHIHS
;
A
#
# COMPACT_ATOMS: atom_id res chain seq x y z
N MET A 1 -6.74 6.79 -8.29
CA MET A 1 -7.56 7.71 -7.48
C MET A 1 -8.91 7.98 -8.12
N GLN A 2 -9.00 8.20 -9.44
CA GLN A 2 -10.28 8.50 -10.12
C GLN A 2 -11.42 7.50 -9.81
N ASP A 3 -11.11 6.21 -9.67
CA ASP A 3 -12.12 5.19 -9.34
C ASP A 3 -12.61 5.25 -7.90
N VAL A 4 -11.86 5.90 -7.01
CA VAL A 4 -12.15 5.96 -5.57
C VAL A 4 -12.85 7.26 -5.19
N PHE A 5 -12.55 8.37 -5.89
CA PHE A 5 -13.13 9.68 -5.62
C PHE A 5 -14.67 9.69 -5.55
N PRO A 6 -15.42 9.06 -6.48
CA PRO A 6 -16.89 9.04 -6.43
C PRO A 6 -17.48 8.31 -5.22
N VAL A 7 -16.71 7.42 -4.58
CA VAL A 7 -17.16 6.60 -3.45
C VAL A 7 -16.90 7.32 -2.12
N ILE A 8 -16.03 8.34 -2.12
CA ILE A 8 -15.64 9.05 -0.90
C ILE A 8 -16.58 10.25 -0.69
N PRO A 9 -17.20 10.39 0.49
CA PRO A 9 -18.09 11.50 0.79
C PRO A 9 -17.43 12.86 0.53
N GLY A 10 -18.11 13.70 -0.24
CA GLY A 10 -17.71 15.06 -0.54
C GLY A 10 -18.54 15.58 -1.70
N ASP A 11 -19.25 16.68 -1.48
CA ASP A 11 -20.00 17.35 -2.53
C ASP A 11 -19.31 18.67 -2.88
N THR A 12 -19.34 19.02 -4.15
CA THR A 12 -18.86 20.30 -4.67
C THR A 12 -19.92 20.84 -5.62
N ASP A 13 -19.88 22.15 -5.89
CA ASP A 13 -20.81 22.76 -6.83
C ASP A 13 -20.74 22.12 -8.23
N TYR A 14 -19.65 21.41 -8.56
CA TYR A 14 -19.49 20.67 -9.80
C TYR A 14 -20.62 19.65 -10.02
N ARG A 15 -21.14 19.00 -8.97
CA ARG A 15 -22.25 18.03 -9.08
C ARG A 15 -23.48 18.65 -9.73
N ILE A 16 -23.82 19.89 -9.37
CA ILE A 16 -24.98 20.60 -9.92
C ILE A 16 -24.87 20.74 -11.45
N PHE A 17 -23.66 21.06 -11.94
CA PHE A 17 -23.40 21.25 -13.37
C PHE A 17 -23.19 19.94 -14.14
N ALA A 18 -22.53 18.97 -13.54
CA ALA A 18 -22.14 17.73 -14.21
C ALA A 18 -23.23 16.65 -14.16
N GLU A 19 -23.97 16.54 -13.05
CA GLU A 19 -24.90 15.44 -12.79
C GLU A 19 -26.35 15.91 -12.74
N ASP A 20 -26.66 16.99 -12.01
CA ASP A 20 -28.06 17.34 -11.73
C ASP A 20 -28.76 18.06 -12.89
N TYR A 21 -28.10 19.03 -13.55
CA TYR A 21 -28.79 19.93 -14.49
C TYR A 21 -28.13 20.12 -15.86
N GLY A 22 -26.83 19.83 -16.02
CA GLY A 22 -26.10 20.31 -17.20
C GLY A 22 -25.43 19.26 -18.08
N ASP A 23 -25.14 18.05 -17.58
CA ASP A 23 -24.20 17.09 -18.22
C ASP A 23 -22.94 17.81 -18.75
N ILE A 24 -22.45 18.84 -18.03
CA ILE A 24 -21.35 19.67 -18.49
C ILE A 24 -20.04 18.96 -18.12
N PRO A 25 -19.24 18.50 -19.09
CA PRO A 25 -17.95 17.91 -18.79
C PRO A 25 -17.01 18.96 -18.22
N GLY A 26 -16.35 18.66 -17.12
CA GLY A 26 -15.40 19.57 -16.47
C GLY A 26 -14.34 18.85 -15.64
N LEU A 27 -13.50 19.66 -15.00
CA LEU A 27 -12.48 19.21 -14.06
C LEU A 27 -12.78 19.83 -12.70
N ASP A 28 -13.04 18.99 -11.70
CA ASP A 28 -13.17 19.42 -10.30
C ASP A 28 -11.78 19.38 -9.62
N ILE A 29 -11.26 20.56 -9.29
CA ILE A 29 -9.90 20.74 -8.77
C ILE A 29 -9.97 21.23 -7.33
N ILE A 30 -9.58 20.36 -6.40
CA ILE A 30 -9.57 20.64 -4.97
C ILE A 30 -8.16 20.48 -4.36
N PHE A 31 -7.90 21.22 -3.27
CA PHE A 31 -6.77 20.88 -2.40
C PHE A 31 -7.16 19.70 -1.53
N LEU A 32 -6.27 18.72 -1.41
CA LEU A 32 -6.57 17.43 -0.76
C LEU A 32 -6.02 17.33 0.67
N LEU A 33 -5.10 18.22 1.05
CA LEU A 33 -4.42 18.21 2.34
C LEU A 33 -4.87 19.38 3.21
N GLY A 34 -4.77 19.22 4.54
CA GLY A 34 -5.11 20.28 5.48
C GLY A 34 -6.59 20.35 5.84
N GLY A 35 -7.31 19.22 5.73
CA GLY A 35 -8.72 19.11 6.13
C GLY A 35 -8.97 19.45 7.59
N TYR A 36 -7.93 19.37 8.44
CA TYR A 36 -7.99 19.84 9.83
C TYR A 36 -8.29 21.35 9.96
N PHE A 37 -7.76 22.18 9.05
CA PHE A 37 -7.97 23.64 9.08
C PHE A 37 -9.29 24.06 8.43
N TYR A 38 -9.82 23.21 7.53
CA TYR A 38 -11.05 23.48 6.78
C TYR A 38 -12.25 23.79 7.68
N HIS A 39 -12.95 24.90 7.39
CA HIS A 39 -14.09 25.42 8.16
C HIS A 39 -13.76 25.76 9.63
N THR A 40 -12.52 26.19 9.90
CA THR A 40 -12.09 26.68 11.22
C THR A 40 -11.47 28.07 11.11
N SER A 41 -11.29 28.75 12.25
CA SER A 41 -10.54 30.01 12.31
C SER A 41 -9.04 29.86 12.01
N TYR A 42 -8.55 28.64 11.85
CA TYR A 42 -7.17 28.35 11.48
C TYR A 42 -6.94 28.25 9.97
N ASP A 43 -8.00 28.36 9.16
CA ASP A 43 -7.87 28.51 7.72
C ASP A 43 -7.40 29.93 7.39
N THR A 44 -6.09 30.16 7.57
CA THR A 44 -5.46 31.47 7.44
C THR A 44 -4.41 31.49 6.34
N MET A 45 -4.05 32.69 5.88
CA MET A 45 -3.10 32.87 4.77
C MET A 45 -1.72 32.27 5.07
N GLU A 46 -1.31 32.23 6.34
CA GLU A 46 -0.02 31.66 6.77
C GLU A 46 0.04 30.14 6.60
N ARG A 47 -1.10 29.47 6.43
CA ARG A 47 -1.20 28.03 6.16
C ARG A 47 -1.10 27.70 4.68
N LEU A 48 -1.22 28.70 3.79
CA LEU A 48 -1.07 28.46 2.37
C LEU A 48 0.36 28.00 2.08
N LEU A 49 0.46 26.88 1.37
CA LEU A 49 1.74 26.40 0.91
C LEU A 49 2.35 27.45 -0.05
N PRO A 50 3.58 27.95 0.20
CA PRO A 50 4.22 28.90 -0.69
C PRO A 50 4.28 28.40 -2.14
N GLY A 51 3.84 29.24 -3.07
CA GLY A 51 3.82 28.91 -4.50
C GLY A 51 2.65 28.03 -4.96
N SER A 52 1.84 27.47 -4.07
CA SER A 52 0.70 26.63 -4.45
C SER A 52 -0.36 27.38 -5.27
N ILE A 53 -0.60 28.66 -4.94
CA ILE A 53 -1.50 29.55 -5.69
C ILE A 53 -0.95 29.87 -7.08
N GLN A 54 0.36 30.15 -7.19
CA GLN A 54 1.01 30.40 -8.48
C GLN A 54 0.93 29.18 -9.39
N ALA A 55 1.34 28.01 -8.88
CA ALA A 55 1.29 26.75 -9.62
C ALA A 55 -0.15 26.41 -10.05
N ARG A 56 -1.14 26.65 -9.19
CA ARG A 56 -2.56 26.50 -9.54
C ARG A 56 -2.95 27.44 -10.68
N GLY A 57 -2.58 28.71 -10.61
CA GLY A 57 -2.88 29.70 -11.64
C GLY A 57 -2.27 29.34 -13.00
N GLU A 58 -1.00 28.93 -13.01
CA GLU A 58 -0.29 28.48 -14.22
C GLU A 58 -0.92 27.22 -14.82
N ASN A 59 -1.24 26.24 -13.98
CA ASN A 59 -1.92 25.01 -14.41
C ASN A 59 -3.31 25.32 -14.99
N LEU A 60 -4.12 26.12 -14.29
CA LEU A 60 -5.46 26.49 -14.74
C LEU A 60 -5.42 27.28 -16.05
N LEU A 61 -4.50 28.23 -16.19
CA LEU A 61 -4.31 29.00 -17.42
C LEU A 61 -3.92 28.10 -18.59
N SER A 62 -2.96 27.18 -18.37
CA SER A 62 -2.51 26.23 -19.38
C SER A 62 -3.64 25.31 -19.83
N ILE A 63 -4.39 24.72 -18.88
CA ILE A 63 -5.55 23.86 -19.16
C ILE A 63 -6.63 24.62 -19.91
N THR A 64 -6.97 25.83 -19.47
CA THR A 64 -8.02 26.65 -20.10
C THR A 64 -7.64 27.00 -21.54
N ARG A 65 -6.38 27.37 -21.79
CA ARG A 65 -5.87 27.63 -23.14
C ARG A 65 -5.90 26.37 -24.00
N ALA A 66 -5.51 25.22 -23.44
CA ALA A 66 -5.55 23.95 -24.16
C ALA A 66 -6.99 23.56 -24.55
N PHE A 67 -7.96 23.75 -23.65
CA PHE A 67 -9.37 23.49 -23.92
C PHE A 67 -9.96 24.48 -24.93
N ALA A 68 -9.70 25.78 -24.78
CA ALA A 68 -10.19 26.81 -25.71
C ALA A 68 -9.68 26.60 -27.14
N ASN A 69 -8.49 26.04 -27.31
CA ASN A 69 -7.89 25.74 -28.61
C ASN A 69 -8.17 24.31 -29.11
N SER A 70 -8.91 23.49 -28.34
CA SER A 70 -9.15 22.10 -28.70
C SER A 70 -10.39 21.95 -29.58
N SER A 71 -10.23 21.31 -30.74
CA SER A 71 -11.36 20.89 -31.58
C SER A 71 -12.19 19.76 -30.98
N LYS A 72 -11.78 19.20 -29.83
CA LYS A 72 -12.49 18.11 -29.14
C LYS A 72 -13.49 18.59 -28.09
N LEU A 73 -13.59 19.90 -27.85
CA LEU A 73 -14.52 20.46 -26.87
C LEU A 73 -15.88 20.66 -27.52
N LEU A 74 -16.73 19.65 -27.38
CA LEU A 74 -18.02 19.55 -28.04
C LEU A 74 -19.16 19.95 -27.11
N ASN A 75 -20.20 20.57 -27.65
CA ASN A 75 -21.41 20.85 -26.88
C ASN A 75 -22.21 19.56 -26.60
N ALA A 76 -23.21 19.64 -25.71
CA ALA A 76 -23.97 18.46 -25.28
C ALA A 76 -24.62 17.70 -26.45
N HIS A 77 -25.22 18.42 -27.39
CA HIS A 77 -25.88 17.84 -28.56
C HIS A 77 -24.88 17.16 -29.51
N GLU A 78 -23.72 17.77 -29.76
CA GLU A 78 -22.65 17.18 -30.57
C GLU A 78 -22.06 15.92 -29.94
N ARG A 79 -21.94 15.88 -28.61
CA ARG A 79 -21.49 14.67 -27.89
C ARG A 79 -22.51 13.55 -28.01
N GLU A 80 -23.79 13.86 -27.88
CA GLU A 80 -24.87 12.87 -28.01
C GLU A 80 -24.97 12.32 -29.44
N SER A 81 -24.92 13.18 -30.46
CA SER A 81 -24.99 12.77 -31.86
C SER A 81 -23.80 11.88 -32.26
N LEU A 82 -22.59 12.17 -31.78
CA LEU A 82 -21.42 11.32 -32.00
C LEU A 82 -21.51 9.98 -31.27
N LYS A 83 -22.00 9.95 -30.03
CA LYS A 83 -22.22 8.68 -29.30
C LYS A 83 -23.19 7.76 -30.05
N VAL A 84 -24.26 8.33 -30.62
CA VAL A 84 -25.25 7.59 -31.42
C VAL A 84 -24.67 7.14 -32.76
N ALA A 85 -23.90 8.00 -33.44
CA ALA A 85 -23.29 7.69 -34.73
C ALA A 85 -22.15 6.65 -34.65
N ALA A 86 -21.39 6.66 -33.56
CA ALA A 86 -20.20 5.82 -33.41
C ALA A 86 -20.52 4.39 -32.93
N ASN A 87 -21.76 4.10 -32.52
CA ASN A 87 -22.12 2.85 -31.84
C ASN A 87 -21.12 2.52 -30.69
N GLU A 88 -20.52 3.56 -30.10
CA GLU A 88 -19.42 3.41 -29.17
C GLU A 88 -19.96 2.82 -27.87
N PRO A 89 -19.44 1.67 -27.42
CA PRO A 89 -19.83 1.13 -26.14
C PRO A 89 -19.53 2.17 -25.05
N LYS A 90 -20.46 2.32 -24.10
CA LYS A 90 -20.48 3.34 -23.02
C LYS A 90 -19.19 3.49 -22.19
N ASP A 91 -18.16 2.66 -22.42
CA ASP A 91 -17.06 2.40 -21.51
C ASP A 91 -15.66 2.37 -22.17
N GLU A 92 -15.45 3.14 -23.25
CA GLU A 92 -14.14 3.33 -23.88
C GLU A 92 -13.20 4.28 -23.11
N ARG A 93 -13.36 4.44 -21.79
CA ARG A 93 -12.47 5.31 -21.01
C ARG A 93 -11.04 4.79 -21.10
N ALA A 94 -10.15 5.66 -21.57
CA ALA A 94 -8.71 5.40 -21.55
C ALA A 94 -8.23 5.26 -20.12
N VAL A 95 -7.24 4.41 -19.93
CA VAL A 95 -6.59 4.24 -18.64
C VAL A 95 -5.46 5.25 -18.55
N PHE A 96 -5.46 6.08 -17.50
CA PHE A 96 -4.38 7.03 -17.24
C PHE A 96 -3.94 7.00 -15.78
N PHE A 97 -2.64 7.08 -15.55
CA PHE A 97 -2.01 6.98 -14.25
C PHE A 97 -0.80 7.89 -14.14
N ASP A 98 -0.79 8.69 -13.07
CA ASP A 98 0.38 9.41 -12.66
C ASP A 98 1.39 8.44 -12.00
N TYR A 99 2.62 8.38 -12.52
CA TYR A 99 3.69 7.57 -11.97
C TYR A 99 4.64 8.45 -11.15
N LEU A 100 4.53 8.38 -9.82
CA LEU A 100 5.32 9.15 -8.85
C LEU A 100 5.34 10.68 -9.13
N SER A 101 4.32 11.23 -9.76
CA SER A 101 4.27 12.63 -10.20
C SER A 101 5.39 13.05 -11.16
N TRP A 102 6.05 12.08 -11.81
CA TRP A 102 7.11 12.35 -12.79
C TRP A 102 6.57 12.39 -14.21
N PHE A 103 5.64 11.50 -14.54
CA PHE A 103 5.00 11.45 -15.85
C PHE A 103 3.65 10.74 -15.79
N MET A 104 2.80 11.05 -16.76
CA MET A 104 1.50 10.40 -16.96
C MET A 104 1.65 9.21 -17.91
N ILE A 105 1.21 8.04 -17.48
CA ILE A 105 1.05 6.84 -18.31
C ILE A 105 -0.38 6.86 -18.83
N PHE A 106 -0.59 6.71 -20.14
CA PHE A 106 -1.92 6.60 -20.73
C PHE A 106 -1.97 5.52 -21.81
N TYR A 107 -3.06 4.75 -21.85
CA TYR A 107 -3.30 3.75 -22.90
C TYR A 107 -4.80 3.51 -23.11
N SER A 108 -5.15 3.05 -24.31
CA SER A 108 -6.56 2.82 -24.70
C SER A 108 -7.18 1.63 -23.95
N ARG A 109 -8.52 1.57 -23.89
CA ARG A 109 -9.24 0.44 -23.29
C ARG A 109 -8.89 -0.90 -23.96
N ARG A 110 -8.68 -0.91 -25.28
CA ARG A 110 -8.27 -2.11 -26.03
C ARG A 110 -6.90 -2.62 -25.57
N ALA A 111 -5.93 -1.70 -25.39
CA ALA A 111 -4.63 -2.04 -24.83
C ALA A 111 -4.76 -2.55 -23.39
N ALA A 112 -5.62 -1.92 -22.57
CA ALA A 112 -5.89 -2.37 -21.21
C ALA A 112 -6.41 -3.82 -21.17
N VAL A 113 -7.37 -4.17 -22.05
CA VAL A 113 -7.89 -5.55 -22.13
C VAL A 113 -6.77 -6.55 -22.42
N VAL A 114 -5.88 -6.27 -23.37
CA VAL A 114 -4.75 -7.16 -23.68
C VAL A 114 -3.78 -7.23 -22.50
N LEU A 115 -3.31 -6.09 -21.99
CA LEU A 115 -2.30 -6.05 -20.93
C LEU A 115 -2.80 -6.68 -19.63
N HIS A 116 -4.02 -6.37 -19.21
CA HIS A 116 -4.57 -6.79 -17.91
C HIS A 116 -5.04 -8.25 -17.91
N THR A 117 -5.24 -8.88 -19.07
CA THR A 117 -5.57 -10.32 -19.19
C THR A 117 -4.35 -11.23 -19.21
N ILE A 118 -3.16 -10.71 -19.56
CA ILE A 118 -1.92 -11.51 -19.60
C ILE A 118 -1.60 -12.17 -18.24
N PRO A 119 -1.62 -11.48 -17.08
CA PRO A 119 -1.27 -12.09 -15.80
C PRO A 119 -2.16 -13.28 -15.44
N ILE A 120 -3.48 -13.17 -15.67
CA ILE A 120 -4.40 -14.27 -15.35
C ILE A 120 -4.21 -15.44 -16.31
N ALA A 121 -3.95 -15.18 -17.60
CA ALA A 121 -3.62 -16.23 -18.56
C ALA A 121 -2.36 -17.00 -18.13
N ILE A 122 -1.32 -16.29 -17.66
CA ILE A 122 -0.10 -16.91 -17.12
C ILE A 122 -0.44 -17.76 -15.88
N PHE A 123 -1.20 -17.23 -14.93
CA PHE A 123 -1.56 -17.96 -13.71
C PHE A 123 -2.32 -19.26 -14.00
N LEU A 124 -3.23 -19.25 -14.97
CA LEU A 124 -4.02 -20.42 -15.37
C LEU A 124 -3.22 -21.43 -16.22
N LEU A 125 -2.31 -20.96 -17.07
CA LEU A 125 -1.50 -21.82 -17.95
C LEU A 125 -0.30 -22.47 -17.24
N MET A 126 0.32 -21.76 -16.29
CA MET A 126 1.52 -22.22 -15.59
C MET A 126 1.40 -23.58 -14.89
N PRO A 127 0.32 -23.94 -14.18
CA PRO A 127 0.23 -25.26 -13.57
C PRO A 127 0.19 -26.38 -14.61
N PHE A 128 -0.32 -26.15 -15.83
CA PHE A 128 -0.21 -27.10 -16.94
C PHE A 128 1.23 -27.21 -17.43
N LEU A 129 1.92 -26.09 -17.64
CA LEU A 129 3.32 -26.09 -18.08
C LEU A 129 4.23 -26.82 -17.08
N LEU A 130 4.06 -26.56 -15.78
CA LEU A 130 4.81 -27.24 -14.72
C LEU A 130 4.49 -28.74 -14.65
N PHE A 131 3.24 -29.13 -14.92
CA PHE A 131 2.87 -30.53 -15.06
C PHE A 131 3.60 -31.20 -16.23
N VAL A 132 3.61 -30.59 -17.42
CA VAL A 132 4.29 -31.13 -18.61
C VAL A 132 5.81 -31.25 -18.38
N LEU A 133 6.43 -30.29 -17.69
CA LEU A 133 7.86 -30.33 -17.39
C LEU A 133 8.25 -31.36 -16.31
N ASN A 134 7.31 -31.82 -15.50
CA ASN A 134 7.55 -32.74 -14.37
C ASN A 134 6.72 -34.04 -14.47
N ILE A 135 6.44 -34.51 -15.69
CA ILE A 135 5.73 -35.76 -15.94
C ILE A 135 6.43 -36.90 -15.18
N GLY A 136 5.66 -37.65 -14.37
CA GLY A 136 6.14 -38.76 -13.55
C GLY A 136 6.55 -38.40 -12.11
N LYS A 137 6.67 -37.12 -11.75
CA LYS A 137 6.95 -36.67 -10.37
C LYS A 137 5.72 -36.15 -9.63
N ARG A 138 4.73 -35.62 -10.36
CA ARG A 138 3.58 -34.94 -9.76
C ARG A 138 2.33 -35.10 -10.64
N THR A 139 1.16 -35.19 -10.02
CA THR A 139 -0.12 -35.19 -10.76
C THR A 139 -0.55 -33.76 -11.06
N TRP A 140 -1.23 -33.55 -12.20
CA TRP A 140 -1.84 -32.26 -12.54
C TRP A 140 -2.71 -31.73 -11.38
N PHE A 141 -3.53 -32.60 -10.79
CA PHE A 141 -4.41 -32.22 -9.68
C PHE A 141 -3.64 -31.67 -8.47
N SER A 142 -2.50 -32.27 -8.13
CA SER A 142 -1.65 -31.78 -7.04
C SER A 142 -1.06 -30.40 -7.33
N THR A 143 -0.61 -30.15 -8.55
CA THR A 143 -0.06 -28.84 -8.94
C THR A 143 -1.14 -27.75 -8.90
N PHE A 144 -2.32 -28.01 -9.46
CA PHE A 144 -3.45 -27.08 -9.42
C PHE A 144 -3.93 -26.82 -7.99
N TYR A 145 -4.02 -27.87 -7.18
CA TYR A 145 -4.39 -27.75 -5.77
C TYR A 145 -3.43 -26.83 -5.02
N ASP A 146 -2.12 -26.96 -5.26
CA ASP A 146 -1.11 -26.10 -4.64
C ASP A 146 -1.23 -24.63 -5.03
N PHE A 147 -1.50 -24.33 -6.30
CA PHE A 147 -1.76 -22.96 -6.77
C PHE A 147 -2.99 -22.36 -6.06
N PHE A 148 -4.09 -23.11 -6.03
CA PHE A 148 -5.32 -22.68 -5.37
C PHE A 148 -5.15 -22.51 -3.86
N LYS A 149 -4.43 -23.44 -3.20
CA LYS A 149 -4.13 -23.39 -1.78
C LYS A 149 -3.27 -22.17 -1.44
N GLY A 150 -2.27 -21.87 -2.28
CA GLY A 150 -1.44 -20.68 -2.15
C GLY A 150 -2.24 -19.39 -2.31
N LEU A 151 -3.12 -19.32 -3.32
CA LEU A 151 -4.03 -18.20 -3.55
C LEU A 151 -4.93 -17.97 -2.33
N LEU A 152 -5.61 -19.02 -1.87
CA LEU A 152 -6.51 -18.98 -0.72
C LEU A 152 -5.81 -18.45 0.54
N LEU A 153 -4.61 -18.96 0.85
CA LEU A 153 -3.85 -18.46 2.00
C LEU A 153 -3.50 -16.98 1.89
N HIS A 154 -3.07 -16.53 0.70
CA HIS A 154 -2.70 -15.15 0.52
C HIS A 154 -3.92 -14.24 0.65
N THR A 155 -5.06 -14.64 0.06
CA THR A 155 -6.34 -13.96 0.24
C THR A 155 -6.74 -13.89 1.71
N ILE A 156 -6.63 -14.98 2.48
CA ILE A 156 -6.87 -14.97 3.94
C ILE A 156 -5.92 -13.97 4.62
N GLY A 157 -4.65 -13.92 4.22
CA GLY A 157 -3.67 -12.97 4.74
C GLY A 157 -4.08 -11.52 4.48
N VAL A 158 -4.51 -11.19 3.26
CA VAL A 158 -5.01 -9.85 2.90
C VAL A 158 -6.26 -9.51 3.72
N VAL A 159 -7.20 -10.44 3.87
CA VAL A 159 -8.40 -10.24 4.70
C VAL A 159 -8.01 -9.98 6.15
N LEU A 160 -7.10 -10.77 6.73
CA LEU A 160 -6.62 -10.55 8.10
C LEU A 160 -5.84 -9.23 8.23
N ALA A 161 -5.10 -8.82 7.21
CA ALA A 161 -4.40 -7.53 7.16
C ALA A 161 -5.36 -6.34 7.25
N VAL A 162 -6.63 -6.51 6.87
CA VAL A 162 -7.72 -5.53 6.99
C VAL A 162 -8.46 -5.70 8.33
N VAL A 163 -8.84 -6.93 8.68
CA VAL A 163 -9.64 -7.22 9.88
C VAL A 163 -8.89 -6.93 11.17
N VAL A 164 -7.60 -7.27 11.27
CA VAL A 164 -6.83 -7.09 12.52
C VAL A 164 -6.72 -5.60 12.91
N PRO A 165 -6.36 -4.66 12.02
CA PRO A 165 -6.44 -3.24 12.31
C PRO A 165 -7.82 -2.74 12.73
N ILE A 166 -8.89 -3.25 12.11
CA ILE A 166 -10.28 -2.88 12.48
C ILE A 166 -10.57 -3.32 13.92
N VAL A 167 -10.19 -4.54 14.30
CA VAL A 167 -10.33 -5.01 15.69
C VAL A 167 -9.55 -4.11 16.65
N PHE A 168 -8.32 -3.73 16.29
CA PHE A 168 -7.51 -2.81 17.10
C PHE A 168 -8.14 -1.42 17.21
N ALA A 169 -8.75 -0.90 16.14
CA ALA A 169 -9.50 0.35 16.15
C ALA A 169 -10.69 0.27 17.12
N ILE A 170 -11.51 -0.79 17.03
CA ILE A 170 -12.66 -1.00 17.92
C ILE A 170 -12.20 -1.13 19.38
N LEU A 171 -11.16 -1.92 19.66
CA LEU A 171 -10.60 -2.06 21.01
C LEU A 171 -10.16 -0.71 21.56
N ARG A 172 -9.45 0.12 20.78
CA ARG A 172 -9.06 1.48 21.19
C ARG A 172 -10.26 2.30 21.63
N LEU A 173 -11.33 2.24 20.85
CA LEU A 173 -12.54 3.03 21.07
C LEU A 173 -13.24 2.60 22.36
N LEU A 174 -13.31 1.30 22.63
CA LEU A 174 -13.88 0.76 23.88
C LEU A 174 -13.11 1.19 25.13
N PHE A 175 -11.78 1.36 25.05
CA PHE A 175 -10.97 1.79 26.20
C PHE A 175 -10.83 3.31 26.33
N SER A 176 -10.75 4.04 25.22
CA SER A 176 -10.45 5.48 25.23
C SER A 176 -11.69 6.36 25.15
N ASN A 177 -12.85 5.88 24.69
CA ASN A 177 -14.08 6.67 24.44
C ASN A 177 -13.92 7.91 23.54
N HIS A 178 -12.77 8.09 22.90
CA HIS A 178 -12.52 9.17 21.95
C HIS A 178 -12.35 8.55 20.57
N ALA A 179 -12.98 9.11 19.54
CA ALA A 179 -12.77 8.70 18.15
C ALA A 179 -11.69 9.57 17.47
N MET A 180 -11.18 9.14 16.32
CA MET A 180 -10.38 9.96 15.40
C MET A 180 -9.14 10.65 16.00
N SER A 181 -8.40 10.02 16.92
CA SER A 181 -7.18 10.59 17.54
C SER A 181 -6.12 11.02 16.52
N TRP A 182 -6.19 10.46 15.31
CA TRP A 182 -5.34 10.75 14.16
C TRP A 182 -5.78 11.97 13.34
N PHE A 183 -6.93 12.61 13.61
CA PHE A 183 -7.44 13.69 12.76
C PHE A 183 -6.52 14.92 12.74
N ALA A 184 -6.18 15.45 13.92
CA ALA A 184 -5.21 16.55 14.02
C ALA A 184 -3.78 16.11 13.67
N ARG A 185 -3.51 14.80 13.73
CA ARG A 185 -2.17 14.20 13.60
C ARG A 185 -2.23 12.92 12.77
N PRO A 186 -2.31 13.01 11.43
CA PRO A 186 -2.50 11.86 10.54
C PRO A 186 -1.50 10.72 10.71
N TYR A 187 -0.26 11.04 11.10
CA TYR A 187 0.80 10.06 11.34
C TYR A 187 0.43 9.02 12.42
N LEU A 188 -0.45 9.36 13.37
CA LEU A 188 -0.92 8.43 14.39
C LEU A 188 -1.71 7.26 13.79
N ALA A 189 -2.46 7.47 12.70
CA ALA A 189 -3.19 6.40 12.03
C ALA A 189 -2.23 5.33 11.48
N PHE A 190 -1.17 5.77 10.79
CA PHE A 190 -0.14 4.88 10.27
C PHE A 190 0.58 4.13 11.39
N MET A 191 0.96 4.83 12.47
CA MET A 191 1.62 4.22 13.63
C MET A 191 0.76 3.13 14.28
N MET A 192 -0.55 3.35 14.40
CA MET A 192 -1.48 2.38 14.99
C MET A 192 -1.71 1.17 14.08
N PHE A 193 -2.03 1.41 12.81
CA PHE A 193 -2.65 0.39 11.98
C PHE A 193 -1.67 -0.41 11.10
N ILE A 194 -0.50 0.14 10.75
CA ILE A 194 0.51 -0.59 9.95
C ILE A 194 1.02 -1.82 10.72
N PRO A 195 1.49 -1.73 11.98
CA PRO A 195 2.09 -2.88 12.65
C PRO A 195 1.12 -4.04 12.86
N CYS A 196 -0.14 -3.76 13.20
CA CYS A 196 -1.15 -4.81 13.38
C CYS A 196 -1.64 -5.38 12.03
N SER A 197 -1.63 -4.58 10.96
CA SER A 197 -1.87 -5.08 9.61
C SER A 197 -0.78 -6.05 9.15
N LEU A 198 0.49 -5.74 9.45
CA LEU A 198 1.62 -6.63 9.18
C LEU A 198 1.47 -7.97 9.92
N VAL A 199 1.01 -7.95 11.17
CA VAL A 199 0.66 -9.19 11.88
C VAL A 199 -0.43 -9.94 11.11
N GLY A 200 -1.51 -9.27 10.73
CA GLY A 200 -2.62 -9.86 9.96
C GLY A 200 -2.17 -10.58 8.69
N VAL A 201 -1.37 -9.93 7.85
CA VAL A 201 -0.89 -10.52 6.59
C VAL A 201 0.05 -11.71 6.79
N LEU A 202 0.75 -11.77 7.92
CA LEU A 202 1.73 -12.82 8.25
C LEU A 202 1.14 -14.02 9.00
N ILE A 203 -0.05 -13.91 9.61
CA ILE A 203 -0.70 -15.00 10.35
C ILE A 203 -0.78 -16.31 9.53
N PRO A 204 -1.27 -16.32 8.26
CA PRO A 204 -1.34 -17.56 7.50
C PRO A 204 0.02 -18.21 7.28
N ARG A 205 1.11 -17.44 7.28
CA ARG A 205 2.48 -17.98 7.16
C ARG A 205 2.95 -18.70 8.40
N VAL A 206 2.51 -18.26 9.58
CA VAL A 206 2.79 -18.97 10.84
C VAL A 206 2.00 -20.27 10.88
N VAL A 207 0.70 -20.21 10.61
CA VAL A 207 -0.18 -21.39 10.62
C VAL A 207 0.26 -22.42 9.58
N TRP A 208 0.67 -21.98 8.39
CA TRP A 208 1.12 -22.87 7.33
C TRP A 208 2.40 -23.63 7.66
N ARG A 209 3.33 -23.06 8.44
CA ARG A 209 4.52 -23.79 8.91
C ARG A 209 4.13 -25.01 9.75
N SER A 210 2.98 -24.97 10.40
CA SER A 210 2.46 -26.05 11.24
C SER A 210 1.71 -27.13 10.44
N VAL A 211 1.41 -26.90 9.15
CA VAL A 211 0.66 -27.84 8.30
C VAL A 211 1.62 -28.50 7.30
N PRO A 212 1.88 -29.82 7.39
CA PRO A 212 2.80 -30.49 6.47
C PRO A 212 2.30 -30.41 5.01
N LEU A 213 3.22 -30.11 4.09
CA LEU A 213 2.96 -30.23 2.64
C LEU A 213 2.82 -31.71 2.28
N THR A 214 1.86 -32.01 1.39
CA THR A 214 1.32 -33.35 1.16
C THR A 214 2.33 -34.39 0.68
N HIS A 215 3.56 -34.03 0.28
CA HIS A 215 4.59 -34.98 -0.15
C HIS A 215 6.04 -34.62 0.23
N GLY A 216 6.24 -33.85 1.31
CA GLY A 216 7.57 -33.70 1.90
C GLY A 216 7.87 -34.85 2.87
N VAL A 217 8.69 -35.81 2.45
CA VAL A 217 9.21 -36.91 3.28
C VAL A 217 9.62 -36.42 4.68
N SER A 218 9.17 -37.17 5.68
CA SER A 218 9.52 -37.15 7.10
C SER A 218 10.86 -36.48 7.44
N ARG A 219 10.83 -35.22 7.90
CA ARG A 219 11.86 -34.64 8.78
C ARG A 219 11.22 -33.69 9.79
N LEU A 220 10.48 -34.27 10.73
CA LEU A 220 10.29 -33.68 12.05
C LEU A 220 11.65 -33.77 12.77
N GLN A 221 12.51 -32.79 12.55
CA GLN A 221 13.49 -32.43 13.57
C GLN A 221 12.99 -31.11 14.13
N ALA A 222 12.34 -31.20 15.28
CA ALA A 222 11.98 -30.05 16.08
C ALA A 222 13.23 -29.19 16.26
N SER A 223 13.32 -28.06 15.55
CA SER A 223 14.31 -27.06 15.91
C SER A 223 13.89 -26.54 17.28
N LYS A 224 14.69 -26.84 18.30
CA LYS A 224 14.60 -26.12 19.57
C LYS A 224 14.72 -24.63 19.21
N GLU A 225 13.66 -23.86 19.38
CA GLU A 225 13.73 -22.40 19.39
C GLU A 225 14.70 -22.03 20.53
N PHE A 226 15.97 -21.83 20.21
CA PHE A 226 16.87 -21.14 21.11
C PHE A 226 16.40 -19.69 21.14
N GLY A 227 15.93 -19.26 22.31
CA GLY A 227 15.49 -17.89 22.53
C GLY A 227 16.62 -16.93 22.22
N VAL A 228 16.56 -16.30 21.05
CA VAL A 228 17.35 -15.11 20.76
C VAL A 228 16.77 -14.01 21.65
N ARG A 229 17.43 -13.78 22.78
CA ARG A 229 17.17 -12.63 23.63
C ARG A 229 17.65 -11.41 22.85
N VAL A 230 16.77 -10.81 22.05
CA VAL A 230 17.02 -9.52 21.39
C VAL A 230 17.22 -8.51 22.52
N PRO A 231 18.44 -8.00 22.72
CA PRO A 231 18.71 -7.19 23.89
C PRO A 231 18.01 -5.83 23.76
N LEU A 232 17.52 -5.30 24.88
CA LEU A 232 16.69 -4.09 24.95
C LEU A 232 17.30 -2.87 24.23
N HIS A 233 18.64 -2.82 24.13
CA HIS A 233 19.37 -1.76 23.41
C HIS A 233 19.17 -1.80 21.89
N MET A 234 18.78 -2.92 21.29
CA MET A 234 18.54 -3.04 19.84
C MET A 234 17.16 -2.49 19.46
N TYR A 235 16.17 -2.62 20.36
CA TYR A 235 14.89 -1.91 20.26
C TYR A 235 15.08 -0.39 20.42
N GLY A 236 15.94 0.00 21.36
CA GLY A 236 16.39 1.39 21.52
C GLY A 236 17.15 1.91 20.30
N ALA A 237 18.02 1.12 19.69
CA ALA A 237 18.79 1.51 18.51
C ALA A 237 17.91 1.62 17.25
N CYS A 238 16.95 0.72 17.01
CA CYS A 238 15.99 0.87 15.90
C CYS A 238 15.06 2.06 16.12
N ALA A 239 14.60 2.31 17.35
CA ALA A 239 13.80 3.50 17.67
C ALA A 239 14.62 4.79 17.57
N LEU A 240 15.89 4.80 18.00
CA LEU A 240 16.84 5.91 17.89
C LEU A 240 17.38 6.10 16.47
N PHE A 241 17.37 5.09 15.61
CA PHE A 241 17.71 5.21 14.19
C PHE A 241 16.52 5.77 13.41
N LEU A 242 15.29 5.33 13.73
CA LEU A 242 14.05 5.93 13.21
C LEU A 242 13.82 7.36 13.72
N TRP A 243 14.29 7.68 14.94
CA TRP A 243 14.22 9.02 15.55
C TRP A 243 15.40 9.92 15.18
N GLY A 244 16.60 9.38 15.04
CA GLY A 244 17.84 10.10 14.72
C GLY A 244 17.94 10.50 13.24
N GLU A 245 17.40 9.69 12.33
CA GLU A 245 17.20 10.09 10.93
C GLU A 245 16.15 11.21 10.80
N PHE A 246 15.20 11.31 11.74
CA PHE A 246 14.24 12.41 11.78
C PHE A 246 14.91 13.77 12.09
N GLU A 247 15.95 13.79 12.95
CA GLU A 247 16.72 15.01 13.26
C GLU A 247 17.82 15.33 12.24
N ILE A 248 18.53 14.33 11.70
CA ILE A 248 19.51 14.55 10.61
C ILE A 248 18.79 15.07 9.35
N GLN A 249 17.53 14.69 9.14
CA GLN A 249 16.70 15.25 8.07
C GLN A 249 16.21 16.67 8.34
N LEU A 250 16.07 17.10 9.60
CA LEU A 250 15.84 18.51 9.93
C LEU A 250 17.08 19.36 9.57
N LEU A 251 18.29 18.82 9.78
CA LEU A 251 19.56 19.48 9.48
C LEU A 251 19.86 19.56 7.97
N LEU A 252 19.54 18.51 7.20
CA LEU A 252 19.68 18.49 5.73
C LEU A 252 18.61 19.33 5.02
N VAL A 253 17.40 19.43 5.59
CA VAL A 253 16.34 20.36 5.14
C VAL A 253 16.78 21.82 5.25
N THR A 254 17.61 22.17 6.24
CA THR A 254 18.23 23.50 6.34
C THR A 254 19.35 23.73 5.34
N HIS A 255 20.13 22.71 4.96
CA HIS A 255 21.27 22.87 4.05
C HIS A 255 20.88 22.84 2.55
N PHE A 256 19.90 22.02 2.15
CA PHE A 256 19.48 21.94 0.73
C PHE A 256 18.66 23.17 0.28
N LYS A 257 18.06 23.90 1.23
CA LYS A 257 17.43 25.22 0.99
C LYS A 257 18.42 26.29 0.51
N MET A 258 19.73 26.12 0.71
CA MET A 258 20.74 27.12 0.37
C MET A 258 21.39 26.97 -1.01
N ILE A 259 21.26 25.83 -1.71
CA ILE A 259 22.14 25.53 -2.85
C ILE A 259 21.43 25.53 -4.23
N TYR A 260 20.12 25.28 -4.32
CA TYR A 260 19.44 25.22 -5.64
C TYR A 260 18.14 26.03 -5.73
N ALA A 261 18.18 27.06 -6.58
CA ALA A 261 17.10 27.82 -7.23
C ALA A 261 15.81 28.13 -6.41
N PRO A 262 15.61 29.37 -5.92
CA PRO A 262 14.50 29.73 -5.02
C PRO A 262 13.08 29.67 -5.62
N HIS A 263 12.94 29.61 -6.95
CA HIS A 263 11.64 29.82 -7.62
C HIS A 263 10.89 28.55 -8.02
N PHE A 264 11.53 27.38 -8.06
CA PHE A 264 10.89 26.12 -8.45
C PHE A 264 10.68 25.15 -7.28
N ALA A 265 11.46 25.30 -6.20
CA ALA A 265 11.48 24.35 -5.08
C ALA A 265 10.30 24.51 -4.10
N SER A 266 9.67 25.69 -4.02
CA SER A 266 8.61 25.98 -3.03
C SER A 266 7.27 25.31 -3.34
N CYS A 267 6.90 25.21 -4.62
CA CYS A 267 5.61 24.65 -5.06
C CYS A 267 5.53 23.12 -4.91
N ILE A 268 6.66 22.44 -5.04
CA ILE A 268 6.75 20.97 -4.99
C ILE A 268 7.25 20.51 -3.63
N ALA A 269 7.75 21.41 -2.77
CA ALA A 269 8.41 21.06 -1.51
C ALA A 269 7.66 20.04 -0.63
N PRO A 270 6.33 20.11 -0.40
CA PRO A 270 5.61 19.13 0.43
C PRO A 270 5.14 17.90 -0.32
N ILE A 271 4.91 18.00 -1.64
CA ILE A 271 4.64 16.83 -2.48
C ILE A 271 5.93 16.02 -2.57
N VAL A 272 7.07 16.68 -2.79
CA VAL A 272 8.42 16.12 -2.65
C VAL A 272 8.70 15.73 -1.20
N HIS A 273 8.21 16.42 -0.17
CA HIS A 273 8.42 15.99 1.22
C HIS A 273 7.62 14.74 1.56
N LEU A 274 6.37 14.63 1.09
CA LEU A 274 5.50 13.47 1.27
C LEU A 274 5.98 12.31 0.39
N GLN A 275 6.34 12.58 -0.87
CA GLN A 275 6.95 11.65 -1.81
C GLN A 275 8.31 11.16 -1.32
N ARG A 276 9.16 12.05 -0.79
CA ARG A 276 10.45 11.69 -0.18
C ARG A 276 10.23 10.95 1.13
N ASN A 277 9.28 11.33 1.98
CA ASN A 277 8.97 10.57 3.19
C ASN A 277 8.38 9.19 2.87
N LEU A 278 7.58 9.03 1.81
CA LEU A 278 7.03 7.74 1.35
C LEU A 278 8.08 6.87 0.65
N ILE A 279 8.94 7.46 -0.17
CA ILE A 279 10.09 6.78 -0.79
C ILE A 279 11.12 6.39 0.27
N THR A 280 11.43 7.28 1.21
CA THR A 280 12.29 7.02 2.36
C THR A 280 11.65 5.99 3.28
N LEU A 281 10.33 6.02 3.54
CA LEU A 281 9.64 4.97 4.28
C LEU A 281 9.71 3.63 3.53
N ALA A 282 9.53 3.61 2.21
CA ALA A 282 9.72 2.41 1.40
C ALA A 282 11.18 1.91 1.47
N PHE A 283 12.16 2.81 1.41
CA PHE A 283 13.58 2.51 1.54
C PHE A 283 13.93 2.04 2.95
N CYS A 284 13.32 2.59 3.99
CA CYS A 284 13.48 2.22 5.39
C CYS A 284 12.77 0.90 5.68
N ILE A 285 11.62 0.61 5.08
CA ILE A 285 10.95 -0.69 5.17
C ILE A 285 11.80 -1.74 4.45
N VAL A 286 12.27 -1.46 3.24
CA VAL A 286 13.17 -2.37 2.51
C VAL A 286 14.48 -2.54 3.25
N SER A 287 15.07 -1.47 3.80
CA SER A 287 16.33 -1.53 4.57
C SER A 287 16.15 -2.18 5.93
N ALA A 288 15.04 -1.95 6.63
CA ALA A 288 14.70 -2.62 7.88
C ALA A 288 14.41 -4.10 7.64
N ILE A 289 13.74 -4.46 6.53
CA ILE A 289 13.61 -5.83 6.08
C ILE A 289 15.00 -6.40 5.80
N LEU A 290 15.86 -5.73 5.06
CA LEU A 290 17.23 -6.18 4.77
C LEU A 290 18.11 -6.31 6.02
N LEU A 291 17.96 -5.43 7.01
CA LEU A 291 18.65 -5.50 8.31
C LEU A 291 18.06 -6.60 9.21
N LEU A 292 16.75 -6.85 9.16
CA LEU A 292 16.09 -7.99 9.84
C LEU A 292 16.42 -9.33 9.15
N LEU A 293 16.84 -9.29 7.89
CA LEU A 293 17.36 -10.42 7.12
C LEU A 293 18.86 -10.67 7.40
N GLU A 294 19.56 -9.75 8.06
CA GLU A 294 20.96 -9.95 8.43
C GLU A 294 21.03 -10.96 9.60
N PRO A 295 21.73 -12.10 9.43
CA PRO A 295 21.85 -13.07 10.51
C PRO A 295 22.68 -12.45 11.63
N ILE A 296 22.11 -12.36 12.83
CA ILE A 296 22.85 -12.03 14.05
C ILE A 296 23.98 -13.06 14.16
N ALA A 297 25.22 -12.60 13.98
CA ALA A 297 26.40 -13.43 14.16
C ALA A 297 26.35 -14.05 15.57
N PRO A 298 26.53 -15.36 15.73
CA PRO A 298 26.58 -15.96 17.05
C PRO A 298 27.73 -15.32 17.83
N ALA A 299 27.47 -14.95 19.09
CA ALA A 299 28.48 -14.44 19.99
C ALA A 299 29.70 -15.37 19.99
N SER A 300 30.89 -14.80 19.82
CA SER A 300 32.17 -15.51 19.77
C SER A 300 32.34 -16.35 21.04
N GLY A 301 32.12 -17.67 20.93
CA GLY A 301 32.27 -18.57 22.07
C GLY A 301 31.61 -19.95 21.98
N GLN A 302 30.78 -20.26 20.97
CA GLN A 302 30.21 -21.60 20.82
C GLN A 302 30.96 -22.48 19.80
N PRO A 303 31.10 -23.80 20.07
CA PRO A 303 31.99 -24.68 19.32
C PRO A 303 31.58 -24.76 17.84
N LYS A 304 32.59 -24.66 16.97
CA LYS A 304 32.52 -24.87 15.52
C LYS A 304 32.11 -26.33 15.25
N GLY A 305 30.82 -26.63 15.30
CA GLY A 305 30.36 -28.01 15.21
C GLY A 305 28.87 -28.19 15.01
N GLU A 306 28.17 -27.22 14.43
CA GLU A 306 26.87 -27.42 13.78
C GLU A 306 26.60 -26.20 12.91
N LEU A 307 26.84 -26.34 11.62
CA LEU A 307 26.50 -25.31 10.64
C LEU A 307 24.98 -25.09 10.73
N MET A 308 24.54 -23.89 11.04
CA MET A 308 23.12 -23.52 11.03
C MET A 308 22.61 -23.62 9.58
N ILE A 309 22.04 -24.77 9.22
CA ILE A 309 21.47 -25.02 7.89
C ILE A 309 20.12 -24.30 7.83
N TRP A 310 20.10 -23.16 7.12
CA TRP A 310 18.91 -22.35 6.89
C TRP A 310 17.98 -23.02 5.88
N HIS A 311 17.09 -23.92 6.29
CA HIS A 311 16.16 -24.56 5.36
C HIS A 311 15.13 -23.57 4.75
N ILE A 312 15.48 -22.95 3.62
CA ILE A 312 14.53 -22.37 2.66
C ILE A 312 14.00 -23.54 1.80
N PRO A 313 12.67 -23.72 1.65
CA PRO A 313 12.13 -24.77 0.78
C PRO A 313 12.67 -24.64 -0.64
N GLN A 314 13.05 -25.77 -1.23
CA GLN A 314 13.60 -25.86 -2.59
C GLN A 314 12.64 -25.25 -3.63
N GLY A 315 13.19 -24.41 -4.52
CA GLY A 315 12.62 -24.03 -5.82
C GLY A 315 11.37 -23.13 -5.80
N LEU A 316 11.53 -21.85 -6.12
CA LEU A 316 10.40 -20.91 -6.32
C LEU A 316 9.53 -21.27 -7.56
N SER A 317 9.96 -22.21 -8.41
CA SER A 317 9.23 -22.62 -9.63
C SER A 317 7.94 -23.37 -9.31
N ASP A 318 7.99 -24.22 -8.29
CA ASP A 318 6.86 -25.05 -7.84
C ASP A 318 6.25 -24.52 -6.54
N ASP A 319 6.64 -23.30 -6.12
CA ASP A 319 6.25 -22.78 -4.83
C ASP A 319 4.81 -22.24 -4.87
N PRO A 320 3.86 -22.92 -4.20
CA PRO A 320 2.47 -22.43 -4.11
C PRO A 320 2.39 -21.01 -3.55
N ARG A 321 3.40 -20.58 -2.77
CA ARG A 321 3.46 -19.26 -2.16
C ARG A 321 3.65 -18.15 -3.18
N PHE A 322 4.50 -18.35 -4.19
CA PHE A 322 4.71 -17.35 -5.24
C PHE A 322 3.47 -17.25 -6.12
N TRP A 323 3.03 -18.40 -6.66
CA TRP A 323 1.90 -18.45 -7.57
C TRP A 323 0.60 -18.01 -6.91
N GLY A 324 0.41 -18.29 -5.62
CA GLY A 324 -0.73 -17.78 -4.86
C GLY A 324 -0.79 -16.26 -4.77
N VAL A 325 0.35 -15.61 -4.49
CA VAL A 325 0.45 -14.14 -4.45
C VAL A 325 0.28 -13.55 -5.86
N PHE A 326 0.96 -14.11 -6.86
CA PHE A 326 0.84 -13.68 -8.26
C PHE A 326 -0.62 -13.81 -8.75
N GLY A 327 -1.26 -14.95 -8.47
CA GLY A 327 -2.65 -15.21 -8.82
C GLY A 327 -3.63 -14.23 -8.18
N PHE A 328 -3.39 -13.81 -6.94
CA PHE A 328 -4.21 -12.79 -6.27
C PHE A 328 -4.16 -11.45 -7.01
N TYR A 329 -2.97 -10.95 -7.35
CA TYR A 329 -2.83 -9.70 -8.10
C TYR A 329 -3.33 -9.83 -9.54
N ALA A 330 -3.17 -10.99 -10.18
CA ALA A 330 -3.71 -11.27 -11.50
C ALA A 330 -5.25 -11.24 -11.51
N LEU A 331 -5.89 -11.87 -10.54
CA LEU A 331 -7.35 -11.84 -10.37
C LEU A 331 -7.85 -10.43 -10.04
N LEU A 332 -7.16 -9.71 -9.16
CA LEU A 332 -7.53 -8.34 -8.82
C LEU A 332 -7.41 -7.40 -10.03
N THR A 333 -6.38 -7.57 -10.85
CA THR A 333 -6.20 -6.86 -12.13
C THR A 333 -7.36 -7.14 -13.08
N LEU A 334 -7.74 -8.41 -13.23
CA LEU A 334 -8.88 -8.80 -14.06
C LEU A 334 -10.19 -8.22 -13.51
N ALA A 335 -10.39 -8.24 -12.19
CA ALA A 335 -11.58 -7.69 -11.55
C ALA A 335 -11.74 -6.19 -11.83
N TYR A 336 -10.66 -5.40 -11.73
CA TYR A 336 -10.68 -3.98 -12.11
C TYR A 336 -11.04 -3.80 -13.60
N LEU A 337 -10.45 -4.59 -14.49
CA LEU A 337 -10.74 -4.53 -15.93
C LEU A 337 -12.21 -4.82 -16.23
N VAL A 338 -12.78 -5.88 -15.63
CA VAL A 338 -14.18 -6.29 -15.83
C VAL A 338 -15.14 -5.27 -15.22
N ALA A 339 -14.77 -4.65 -14.10
CA ALA A 339 -15.54 -3.60 -13.46
C ALA A 339 -15.48 -2.23 -14.19
N GLY A 340 -14.70 -2.11 -15.27
CA GLY A 340 -14.53 -0.84 -15.99
C GLY A 340 -13.70 0.20 -15.23
N LEU A 341 -13.02 -0.22 -14.18
CA LEU A 341 -12.23 0.65 -13.31
C LEU A 341 -10.80 0.75 -13.83
N SER A 342 -10.21 1.94 -13.74
CA SER A 342 -8.84 2.15 -14.19
C SER A 342 -7.80 1.49 -13.26
N GLY A 343 -8.12 1.28 -11.98
CA GLY A 343 -7.24 0.87 -10.88
C GLY A 343 -6.38 -0.37 -11.11
N GLY A 344 -6.70 -1.18 -12.11
CA GLY A 344 -5.97 -2.39 -12.49
C GLY A 344 -4.50 -2.16 -12.87
N PHE A 345 -4.07 -0.94 -13.21
CA PHE A 345 -2.67 -0.65 -13.53
C PHE A 345 -1.71 -0.98 -12.39
N LEU A 346 -2.05 -0.66 -11.14
CA LEU A 346 -1.17 -0.92 -9.99
C LEU A 346 -0.91 -2.43 -9.83
N THR A 347 -1.99 -3.20 -9.86
CA THR A 347 -1.95 -4.66 -9.66
C THR A 347 -1.37 -5.38 -10.87
N PHE A 348 -1.59 -4.84 -12.08
CA PHE A 348 -0.93 -5.29 -13.30
C PHE A 348 0.59 -5.10 -13.21
N SER A 349 1.04 -3.88 -12.90
CA SER A 349 2.46 -3.53 -12.75
C SER A 349 3.14 -4.38 -11.66
N LEU A 350 2.46 -4.63 -10.54
CA LEU A 350 2.92 -5.57 -9.51
C LEU A 350 3.08 -6.99 -10.06
N SER A 351 2.11 -7.50 -10.81
CA SER A 351 2.16 -8.85 -11.40
C SER A 351 3.33 -8.99 -12.38
N VAL A 352 3.54 -7.99 -13.24
CA VAL A 352 4.67 -7.97 -14.20
C VAL A 352 6.01 -7.96 -13.46
N SER A 353 6.17 -7.09 -12.45
CA SER A 353 7.37 -7.06 -11.63
C SER A 353 7.61 -8.35 -10.84
N MET A 354 6.55 -9.00 -10.35
CA MET A 354 6.65 -10.31 -9.68
C MET A 354 7.14 -11.40 -10.63
N LEU A 355 6.66 -11.40 -11.87
CA LEU A 355 7.14 -12.36 -12.87
C LEU A 355 8.62 -12.10 -13.20
N ALA A 356 9.02 -10.84 -13.39
CA ALA A 356 10.43 -10.47 -13.59
C ALA A 356 11.29 -10.89 -12.39
N ALA A 357 10.83 -10.63 -11.16
CA ALA A 357 11.48 -11.03 -9.92
C ALA A 357 11.67 -12.55 -9.83
N TRP A 358 10.65 -13.32 -10.21
CA TRP A 358 10.72 -14.78 -10.26
C TRP A 358 11.77 -15.27 -11.26
N ILE A 359 11.81 -14.71 -12.47
CA ILE A 359 12.84 -15.03 -13.49
C ILE A 359 14.24 -14.68 -12.97
N SER A 360 14.43 -13.48 -12.41
CA SER A 360 15.70 -13.03 -11.86
C SER A 360 16.17 -13.90 -10.69
N PHE A 361 15.25 -14.32 -9.82
CA PHE A 361 15.55 -15.25 -8.73
C PHE A 361 16.07 -16.59 -9.25
N HIS A 362 15.40 -17.18 -10.25
CA HIS A 362 15.82 -18.46 -10.84
C HIS A 362 17.20 -18.40 -11.47
N PHE A 363 17.54 -17.28 -12.10
CA PHE A 363 18.89 -17.06 -12.60
C PHE A 363 19.91 -16.96 -11.45
N ALA A 364 19.58 -16.23 -10.38
CA ALA A 364 20.46 -16.05 -9.23
C ALA A 364 20.69 -17.34 -8.43
N VAL A 365 19.68 -18.19 -8.28
CA VAL A 365 19.82 -19.50 -7.60
C VAL A 365 20.84 -20.40 -8.29
N LYS A 366 20.94 -20.35 -9.62
CA LYS A 366 21.97 -21.09 -10.38
C LYS A 366 23.39 -20.61 -10.09
N LEU A 367 23.55 -19.36 -9.63
CA LEU A 367 24.86 -18.73 -9.40
C LEU A 367 25.28 -18.71 -7.92
N PHE A 368 24.35 -18.50 -7.00
CA PHE A 368 24.65 -18.19 -5.59
C PHE A 368 23.98 -19.14 -4.58
N ASP A 369 23.28 -20.18 -5.03
CA ASP A 369 22.44 -21.09 -4.22
C ASP A 369 21.12 -20.48 -3.70
N CYS A 370 20.13 -21.33 -3.42
CA CYS A 370 18.77 -20.96 -3.03
C CYS A 370 18.70 -20.27 -1.67
N GLN A 371 19.61 -20.61 -0.76
CA GLN A 371 19.64 -20.09 0.61
C GLN A 371 20.43 -18.78 0.76
N SER A 372 21.04 -18.30 -0.32
CA SER A 372 21.87 -17.10 -0.28
C SER A 372 21.04 -15.82 -0.25
N LEU A 373 21.47 -14.89 0.61
CA LEU A 373 20.94 -13.52 0.66
C LEU A 373 21.03 -12.84 -0.71
N ARG A 374 22.04 -13.17 -1.52
CA ARG A 374 22.21 -12.63 -2.88
C ARG A 374 21.06 -13.03 -3.80
N SER A 375 20.61 -14.28 -3.73
CA SER A 375 19.46 -14.77 -4.50
C SER A 375 18.18 -14.04 -4.08
N ALA A 376 17.96 -13.83 -2.79
CA ALA A 376 16.83 -13.03 -2.28
C ALA A 376 16.88 -11.58 -2.78
N MET A 377 18.06 -10.94 -2.78
CA MET A 377 18.22 -9.59 -3.32
C MET A 377 17.90 -9.51 -4.82
N CYS A 378 18.30 -10.51 -5.61
CA CYS A 378 17.97 -10.58 -7.04
C CYS A 378 16.46 -10.71 -7.31
N TYR A 379 15.68 -11.26 -6.38
CA TYR A 379 14.21 -11.24 -6.46
C TYR A 379 13.63 -9.88 -6.08
N VAL A 380 14.16 -9.23 -5.05
CA VAL A 380 13.63 -7.94 -4.57
C VAL A 380 13.91 -6.83 -5.58
N LEU A 381 15.05 -6.87 -6.28
CA LEU A 381 15.50 -5.80 -7.17
C LEU A 381 14.46 -5.42 -8.26
N PRO A 382 13.86 -6.35 -9.04
CA PRO A 382 12.81 -6.01 -10.01
C PRO A 382 11.48 -5.54 -9.39
N LEU A 383 11.26 -5.80 -8.09
CA LEU A 383 10.07 -5.34 -7.37
C LEU A 383 10.17 -3.89 -6.91
N ILE A 384 11.38 -3.33 -6.76
CA ILE A 384 11.60 -2.01 -6.14
C ILE A 384 10.74 -0.91 -6.78
N PRO A 385 10.69 -0.74 -8.13
CA PRO A 385 9.92 0.35 -8.71
C PRO A 385 8.42 0.24 -8.39
N CYS A 386 7.84 -0.94 -8.53
CA CYS A 386 6.41 -1.16 -8.31
C CYS A 386 6.03 -1.15 -6.83
N ILE A 387 6.88 -1.65 -5.92
CA ILE A 387 6.65 -1.52 -4.47
C ILE A 387 6.75 -0.06 -4.05
N THR A 388 7.75 0.67 -4.55
CA THR A 388 7.89 2.13 -4.28
C THR A 388 6.64 2.88 -4.73
N TYR A 389 6.16 2.59 -5.94
CA TYR A 389 4.91 3.15 -6.44
C TYR A 389 3.69 2.73 -5.59
N SER A 390 3.61 1.48 -5.17
CA SER A 390 2.53 0.98 -4.30
C SER A 390 2.50 1.71 -2.95
N VAL A 391 3.66 1.94 -2.34
CA VAL A 391 3.80 2.71 -1.10
C VAL A 391 3.40 4.16 -1.33
N TYR A 392 3.90 4.80 -2.41
CA TYR A 392 3.55 6.17 -2.75
C TYR A 392 2.03 6.35 -2.96
N PHE A 393 1.46 5.57 -3.87
CA PHE A 393 0.04 5.64 -4.21
C PHE A 393 -0.85 5.26 -3.02
N GLY A 394 -0.51 4.18 -2.32
CA GLY A 394 -1.25 3.71 -1.16
C GLY A 394 -1.18 4.68 0.01
N GLY A 395 -0.01 5.28 0.26
CA GLY A 395 0.16 6.32 1.27
C GLY A 395 -0.63 7.58 0.94
N PHE A 396 -0.65 8.01 -0.32
CA PHE A 396 -1.48 9.12 -0.78
C PHE A 396 -2.97 8.82 -0.62
N LEU A 397 -3.43 7.62 -1.02
CA LEU A 397 -4.80 7.17 -0.85
C LEU A 397 -5.21 7.16 0.63
N ALA A 398 -4.36 6.61 1.51
CA ALA A 398 -4.61 6.58 2.94
C ALA A 398 -4.64 7.99 3.55
N GLN A 399 -3.70 8.86 3.18
CA GLN A 399 -3.69 10.26 3.63
C GLN A 399 -4.95 11.00 3.17
N PHE A 400 -5.33 10.85 1.91
CA PHE A 400 -6.55 11.45 1.37
C PHE A 400 -7.80 10.99 2.14
N LEU A 401 -7.90 9.69 2.40
CA LEU A 401 -9.00 9.13 3.19
C LEU A 401 -8.98 9.59 4.63
N ILE A 402 -7.81 9.71 5.27
CA ILE A 402 -7.68 10.30 6.60
C ILE A 402 -8.25 11.73 6.62
N GLU A 403 -7.82 12.58 5.69
CA GLU A 403 -8.30 13.96 5.61
C GLU A 403 -9.82 14.00 5.41
N LYS A 404 -10.35 13.18 4.49
CA LYS A 404 -11.78 13.12 4.17
C LYS A 404 -12.63 12.55 5.31
N MET A 405 -12.21 11.44 5.90
CA MET A 405 -12.91 10.82 7.03
C MET A 405 -12.86 11.71 8.27
N GLY A 406 -11.79 12.47 8.48
CA GLY A 406 -11.71 13.45 9.54
C GLY A 406 -12.64 14.67 9.35
N MET A 407 -12.96 15.01 8.10
CA MET A 407 -13.94 16.05 7.78
C MET A 407 -15.39 15.53 7.76
N MET A 408 -15.57 14.21 7.67
CA MET A 408 -16.88 13.57 7.70
C MET A 408 -17.55 13.90 9.04
N GLY A 409 -18.70 14.56 8.99
CA GLY A 409 -19.47 14.89 10.20
C GLY A 409 -19.98 13.64 10.93
N SER A 410 -20.74 13.84 11.99
CA SER A 410 -21.37 12.76 12.74
C SER A 410 -22.47 12.10 11.91
N ILE A 411 -22.26 10.84 11.52
CA ILE A 411 -23.37 9.93 11.19
C ILE A 411 -24.20 9.73 12.48
N PRO A 412 -25.54 9.57 12.42
CA PRO A 412 -26.36 9.44 13.61
C PRO A 412 -25.87 8.31 14.55
N PRO A 413 -25.97 8.51 15.88
CA PRO A 413 -25.59 7.51 16.87
C PRO A 413 -26.39 6.20 16.71
N PRO A 414 -25.86 5.05 17.18
CA PRO A 414 -24.69 4.91 18.07
C PRO A 414 -23.35 4.65 17.35
N TYR A 415 -23.33 4.42 16.04
CA TYR A 415 -22.12 3.94 15.33
C TYR A 415 -21.36 5.01 14.58
N GLY A 416 -21.95 6.18 14.38
CA GLY A 416 -21.46 7.15 13.42
C GLY A 416 -20.07 7.72 13.69
N TYR A 417 -19.66 7.75 14.96
CA TYR A 417 -18.35 8.26 15.36
C TYR A 417 -17.21 7.25 15.21
N PHE A 418 -17.53 5.95 15.09
CA PHE A 418 -16.52 4.89 14.98
C PHE A 418 -16.20 4.51 13.53
N ILE A 419 -17.11 4.85 12.61
CA ILE A 419 -16.98 4.55 11.19
C ILE A 419 -15.68 5.14 10.58
N PRO A 420 -15.28 6.40 10.87
CA PRO A 420 -14.01 6.94 10.38
C PRO A 420 -12.79 6.10 10.77
N ASP A 421 -12.67 5.70 12.05
CA ASP A 421 -11.55 4.88 12.52
C ASP A 421 -11.54 3.50 11.84
N ILE A 422 -12.72 2.87 11.66
CA ILE A 422 -12.85 1.58 10.97
C ILE A 422 -12.42 1.69 9.50
N ILE A 423 -12.89 2.72 8.78
CA ILE A 423 -12.55 2.93 7.37
C ILE A 423 -11.06 3.18 7.22
N VAL A 424 -10.48 4.07 8.03
CA VAL A 424 -9.05 4.38 7.99
C VAL A 424 -8.21 3.15 8.31
N ALA A 425 -8.59 2.37 9.33
CA ALA A 425 -7.90 1.12 9.67
C ALA A 425 -7.98 0.09 8.53
N ALA A 426 -9.15 -0.07 7.92
CA ALA A 426 -9.36 -1.00 6.80
C ALA A 426 -8.50 -0.64 5.60
N VAL A 427 -8.43 0.64 5.25
CA VAL A 427 -7.67 1.16 4.10
C VAL A 427 -6.18 1.03 4.33
N ILE A 428 -5.68 1.42 5.52
CA ILE A 428 -4.27 1.22 5.86
C ILE A 428 -3.93 -0.28 5.83
N GLY A 429 -4.84 -1.13 6.29
CA GLY A 429 -4.70 -2.57 6.23
C GLY A 429 -4.54 -3.10 4.80
N LEU A 430 -5.42 -2.66 3.90
CA LEU A 430 -5.39 -3.01 2.49
C LEU A 430 -4.11 -2.51 1.81
N VAL A 431 -3.74 -1.24 2.02
CA VAL A 431 -2.51 -0.64 1.47
C VAL A 431 -1.26 -1.36 1.96
N THR A 432 -1.20 -1.69 3.25
CA THR A 432 -0.08 -2.44 3.84
C THR A 432 0.05 -3.81 3.16
N SER A 433 -1.07 -4.50 2.92
CA SER A 433 -1.07 -5.79 2.23
C SER A 433 -0.58 -5.68 0.78
N TRP A 434 -0.94 -4.61 0.05
CA TRP A 434 -0.46 -4.38 -1.31
C TRP A 434 1.04 -4.16 -1.37
N CYS A 435 1.60 -3.43 -0.40
CA CYS A 435 3.03 -3.13 -0.36
C CYS A 435 3.88 -4.35 0.02
N VAL A 436 3.40 -5.16 0.96
CA VAL A 436 4.18 -6.29 1.51
C VAL A 436 3.93 -7.60 0.77
N GLY A 437 2.74 -7.79 0.20
CA GLY A 437 2.32 -9.00 -0.54
C GLY A 437 3.37 -9.58 -1.50
N PRO A 438 3.95 -8.78 -2.42
CA PRO A 438 4.91 -9.27 -3.41
C PRO A 438 6.23 -9.78 -2.81
N LEU A 439 6.56 -9.35 -1.58
CA LEU A 439 7.75 -9.76 -0.82
C LEU A 439 7.53 -11.06 -0.05
N ILE A 440 6.29 -11.42 0.28
CA ILE A 440 5.97 -12.57 1.14
C ILE A 440 6.50 -13.91 0.58
N PRO A 441 6.53 -14.20 -0.74
CA PRO A 441 7.08 -15.44 -1.27
C PRO A 441 8.50 -15.75 -0.76
N ILE A 442 9.36 -14.74 -0.67
CA ILE A 442 10.74 -14.90 -0.20
C ILE A 442 10.91 -14.44 1.25
N CYS A 443 10.55 -13.20 1.57
CA CYS A 443 10.81 -12.61 2.88
C CYS A 443 9.82 -13.09 3.97
N GLY A 444 8.67 -13.66 3.59
CA GLY A 444 7.60 -13.96 4.53
C GLY A 444 7.99 -14.93 5.64
N HIS A 445 8.93 -15.85 5.39
CA HIS A 445 9.39 -16.79 6.41
C HIS A 445 10.30 -16.14 7.46
N TRP A 446 11.04 -15.09 7.09
CA TRP A 446 11.81 -14.28 8.02
C TRP A 446 10.88 -13.40 8.83
N LEU A 447 9.94 -12.73 8.16
CA LEU A 447 8.97 -11.83 8.78
C LEU A 447 8.01 -12.55 9.74
N ALA A 448 7.63 -13.78 9.45
CA ALA A 448 6.75 -14.60 10.29
C ALA A 448 7.48 -15.30 11.47
N ARG A 449 8.64 -14.81 11.90
CA ARG A 449 9.30 -15.29 13.13
C ARG A 449 8.49 -14.85 14.37
N SER A 450 8.41 -15.73 15.36
CA SER A 450 7.64 -15.50 16.59
C SER A 450 8.10 -14.23 17.33
N SER A 451 9.41 -13.92 17.33
CA SER A 451 9.97 -12.70 17.91
C SER A 451 9.49 -11.42 17.20
N ILE A 452 9.47 -11.42 15.86
CA ILE A 452 9.04 -10.26 15.07
C ILE A 452 7.54 -10.02 15.24
N LEU A 453 6.73 -11.08 15.22
CA LEU A 453 5.29 -10.96 15.43
C LEU A 453 4.94 -10.45 16.83
N LYS A 454 5.65 -10.93 17.87
CA LYS A 454 5.50 -10.41 19.23
C LYS A 454 5.88 -8.93 19.31
N PHE A 455 6.98 -8.53 18.66
CA PHE A 455 7.39 -7.13 18.59
C PHE A 455 6.34 -6.26 17.90
N LEU A 456 5.84 -6.67 16.74
CA LEU A 456 4.79 -5.94 16.02
C LEU A 456 3.52 -5.81 16.86
N LEU A 457 3.10 -6.87 17.55
CA LEU A 457 1.93 -6.84 18.43
C LEU A 457 2.13 -5.90 19.62
N GLN A 458 3.31 -5.93 20.27
CA GLN A 458 3.65 -5.01 21.34
C GLN A 458 3.68 -3.56 20.84
N LEU A 459 4.25 -3.32 19.66
CA LEU A 459 4.26 -2.02 19.02
C LEU A 459 2.83 -1.53 18.75
N SER A 460 1.93 -2.39 18.29
CA SER A 460 0.51 -2.03 18.09
C SER A 460 -0.17 -1.64 19.39
N VAL A 461 0.03 -2.40 20.48
CA VAL A 461 -0.55 -2.09 21.80
C VAL A 461 0.02 -0.77 22.34
N LEU A 462 1.33 -0.54 22.20
CA LEU A 462 1.95 0.72 22.59
C LEU A 462 1.43 1.89 21.76
N ALA A 463 1.30 1.71 20.44
CA ALA A 463 0.80 2.73 19.53
C ALA A 463 -0.65 3.13 19.85
N LEU A 464 -1.51 2.15 20.17
CA LEU A 464 -2.86 2.38 20.66
C LEU A 464 -2.88 3.18 21.96
N ALA A 465 -2.07 2.76 22.94
CA ALA A 465 -1.98 3.42 24.24
C ALA A 465 -1.51 4.87 24.10
N LEU A 466 -0.45 5.12 23.33
CA LEU A 466 0.05 6.47 23.04
C LEU A 466 -1.00 7.30 22.31
N SER A 467 -1.64 6.72 21.28
CA SER A 467 -2.68 7.43 20.52
C SER A 467 -3.86 7.85 21.38
N SER A 468 -4.25 7.03 22.38
CA SER A 468 -5.34 7.35 23.31
C SER A 468 -5.09 8.59 24.18
N GLN A 469 -3.82 9.00 24.35
CA GLN A 469 -3.46 10.20 25.10
C GLN A 469 -3.60 11.49 24.27
N PHE A 470 -3.78 11.37 22.95
CA PHE A 470 -3.94 12.52 22.08
C PHE A 470 -5.41 12.82 21.88
N PHE A 471 -5.83 14.00 22.32
CA PHE A 471 -7.16 14.50 22.03
C PHE A 471 -7.27 14.80 20.51
N PRO A 472 -8.32 14.32 19.83
CA PRO A 472 -8.47 14.47 18.37
C PRO A 472 -8.65 15.92 17.93
N TYR A 473 -9.12 16.79 18.83
CA TYR A 473 -9.40 18.19 18.57
C TYR A 473 -8.51 19.10 19.44
N SER A 474 -8.60 20.41 19.22
CA SER A 474 -8.02 21.40 20.14
C SER A 474 -9.13 22.31 20.67
N ILE A 475 -8.93 22.90 21.85
CA ILE A 475 -9.87 23.85 22.48
C ILE A 475 -10.21 25.01 21.52
N ALA A 476 -9.31 25.33 20.60
CA ALA A 476 -9.45 26.41 19.65
C ALA A 476 -10.15 26.03 18.32
N ALA A 477 -10.56 24.77 18.14
CA ALA A 477 -11.44 24.33 17.05
C ALA A 477 -12.77 23.73 17.57
N PRO A 478 -13.55 24.47 18.40
CA PRO A 478 -14.67 23.92 19.17
C PRO A 478 -15.87 23.50 18.32
N LYS A 479 -16.01 24.03 17.09
CA LYS A 479 -17.13 23.70 16.18
C LYS A 479 -17.31 22.19 16.00
N ARG A 480 -16.22 21.42 16.00
CA ARG A 480 -16.23 19.95 15.81
C ARG A 480 -16.51 19.19 17.12
N VAL A 481 -16.25 19.80 18.28
CA VAL A 481 -16.72 19.30 19.59
C VAL A 481 -18.24 19.48 19.70
N VAL A 482 -18.78 20.61 19.24
CA VAL A 482 -20.23 20.90 19.27
C VAL A 482 -21.02 19.98 18.35
N PHE A 483 -20.54 19.67 17.14
CA PHE A 483 -21.20 18.67 16.28
C PHE A 483 -21.25 17.27 16.90
N HIS A 484 -20.25 16.93 17.73
CA HIS A 484 -20.19 15.68 18.48
C HIS A 484 -21.10 15.65 19.73
N ILE A 485 -21.53 16.82 20.22
CA ILE A 485 -22.38 16.96 21.43
C ILE A 485 -23.87 17.19 21.05
N HIS A 486 -24.14 17.74 19.87
CA HIS A 486 -25.50 18.02 19.39
C HIS A 486 -26.14 16.90 18.56
N SER A 487 -25.64 15.67 18.63
CA SER A 487 -26.28 14.51 17.98
C SER A 487 -26.55 13.35 18.93
#